data_AF-A0A934G2U8-F1
#
_entry.id   AF-A0A934G2U8-F1
#
_cell.length_a   1.000
_cell.length_b   1.000
_cell.length_c   1.000
_cell.angle_alpha   90.00
_cell.angle_beta   90.00
_cell.angle_gamma   90.00
#
_symmetry.space_group_name_H-M   'P 1'
#
loop_
_entity.id
_entity.type
_entity.pdbx_description
1 polymer ?
#
loop_
_entity_poly.entity_id
_entity_poly.type
_entity_poly.pdbx_seq_one_letter_code
_entity_poly.pdbx_strand_id
1 'polypeptide(L)'
;MKGIVFKSVVACCMAALAGIAYAQDAAFELPSASSAYIKDYAAFKLAANDMEAPAGKPGSAAPEVKKSQFEPATFSGSNAHKYLGLATLAGVVLTGMAAPDDNECETAPCPPPQPRDTNGTHAKLARATVALAAATVATGLVAHWDDFHFEDGITDPDNLHALLGTAGMLTMAYAVSKAADPYNSNGHAGKAIAGAAMMAVAVKITW
;
A
#
# COMPACT_ATOMS: atom_id res chain seq x y z
N MET A 1 -23.29 -19.86 10.71
CA MET A 1 -21.95 -19.65 11.28
C MET A 1 -21.41 -18.31 10.78
N LYS A 2 -21.61 -17.19 11.51
CA LYS A 2 -21.23 -15.83 11.06
C LYS A 2 -20.20 -15.12 11.96
N GLY A 3 -19.70 -15.79 13.01
CA GLY A 3 -18.84 -15.17 14.03
C GLY A 3 -17.34 -15.50 13.95
N ILE A 4 -16.93 -16.45 13.10
CA ILE A 4 -15.54 -16.94 13.07
C ILE A 4 -14.69 -16.19 12.05
N VAL A 5 -15.25 -15.81 10.90
CA VAL A 5 -14.52 -15.13 9.81
C VAL A 5 -14.06 -13.72 10.20
N PHE A 6 -14.86 -12.99 11.00
CA PHE A 6 -14.54 -11.62 11.40
C PHE A 6 -13.36 -11.53 12.39
N LYS A 7 -13.16 -12.56 13.22
CA LYS A 7 -12.07 -12.59 14.21
C LYS A 7 -10.71 -12.87 13.57
N SER A 8 -10.68 -13.57 12.43
CA SER A 8 -9.43 -13.89 11.71
C SER A 8 -8.84 -12.70 10.95
N VAL A 9 -9.68 -11.79 10.44
CA VAL A 9 -9.20 -10.60 9.69
C VAL A 9 -8.55 -9.59 10.63
N VAL A 10 -9.16 -9.32 11.78
CA VAL A 10 -8.59 -8.42 12.81
C VAL A 10 -7.27 -8.99 13.35
N ALA A 11 -7.18 -10.30 13.53
CA ALA A 11 -5.94 -10.95 13.98
C ALA A 11 -4.81 -10.84 12.94
N CYS A 12 -5.12 -10.92 11.64
CA CYS A 12 -4.12 -10.78 10.57
C CYS A 12 -3.63 -9.32 10.43
N CYS A 13 -4.54 -8.34 10.50
CA CYS A 13 -4.18 -6.92 10.52
C CYS A 13 -3.38 -6.53 11.78
N MET A 14 -3.76 -7.07 12.95
CA MET A 14 -3.00 -6.90 14.19
C MET A 14 -1.63 -7.59 14.14
N ALA A 15 -1.51 -8.76 13.51
CA ALA A 15 -0.22 -9.43 13.33
C ALA A 15 0.70 -8.69 12.36
N ALA A 16 0.16 -8.11 11.30
CA ALA A 16 0.91 -7.23 10.40
C ALA A 16 1.37 -5.95 11.13
N LEU A 17 0.50 -5.33 11.94
CA LEU A 17 0.85 -4.16 12.75
C LEU A 17 1.84 -4.49 13.88
N ALA A 18 1.74 -5.67 14.50
CA ALA A 18 2.66 -6.13 15.53
C ALA A 18 4.03 -6.50 14.96
N GLY A 19 4.10 -7.08 13.76
CA GLY A 19 5.35 -7.39 13.08
C GLY A 19 6.20 -6.15 12.80
N ILE A 20 5.57 -5.02 12.46
CA ILE A 20 6.29 -3.77 12.18
C ILE A 20 6.82 -3.14 13.49
N ALA A 21 6.17 -3.37 14.62
CA ALA A 21 6.62 -2.89 15.93
C ALA A 21 7.83 -3.67 16.50
N TYR A 22 8.02 -4.93 16.10
CA TYR A 22 9.14 -5.78 16.54
C TYR A 22 10.28 -5.91 15.51
N ALA A 23 10.11 -5.43 14.28
CA ALA A 23 11.14 -5.50 13.24
C ALA A 23 12.23 -4.40 13.32
N GLN A 24 12.26 -3.59 14.39
CA GLN A 24 13.20 -2.47 14.51
C GLN A 24 14.68 -2.89 14.72
N ASP A 25 14.97 -4.17 15.03
CA ASP A 25 16.33 -4.63 15.36
C ASP A 25 16.92 -5.72 14.44
N ALA A 26 16.20 -6.17 13.40
CA ALA A 26 16.72 -7.18 12.48
C ALA A 26 17.14 -6.54 11.15
N ALA A 27 18.42 -6.70 10.79
CA ALA A 27 18.90 -6.38 9.45
C ALA A 27 18.02 -7.10 8.40
N PHE A 28 17.56 -6.33 7.41
CA PHE A 28 16.75 -6.81 6.30
C PHE A 28 17.59 -7.73 5.40
N GLU A 29 17.67 -9.01 5.76
CA GLU A 29 18.21 -10.05 4.87
C GLU A 29 17.07 -10.60 4.02
N LEU A 30 17.05 -10.19 2.74
CA LEU A 30 16.23 -10.84 1.73
C LEU A 30 16.79 -12.25 1.51
N PRO A 31 16.01 -13.32 1.77
CA PRO A 31 16.42 -14.64 1.33
C PRO A 31 16.49 -14.61 -0.19
N SER A 32 17.68 -14.91 -0.74
CA SER A 32 17.82 -15.09 -2.18
C SER A 32 16.88 -16.22 -2.59
N ALA A 33 15.93 -15.90 -3.47
CA ALA A 33 15.04 -16.89 -4.06
C ALA A 33 15.85 -17.75 -5.05
N SER A 34 16.76 -18.58 -4.54
CA SER A 34 17.54 -19.51 -5.34
C SER A 34 16.66 -20.72 -5.67
N SER A 35 16.20 -20.79 -6.92
CA SER A 35 15.93 -21.97 -7.77
C SER A 35 15.16 -23.19 -7.21
N ALA A 36 14.70 -23.20 -5.97
CA ALA A 36 14.08 -24.34 -5.32
C ALA A 36 12.54 -24.32 -5.36
N TYR A 37 11.94 -23.17 -5.71
CA TYR A 37 10.49 -22.96 -5.59
C TYR A 37 9.69 -23.13 -6.89
N ILE A 38 10.33 -23.42 -8.03
CA ILE A 38 9.63 -23.66 -9.30
C ILE A 38 10.00 -25.05 -9.83
N LYS A 39 9.33 -26.08 -9.31
CA LYS A 39 9.42 -27.45 -9.87
C LYS A 39 8.21 -27.85 -10.70
N ASP A 40 7.17 -27.03 -10.75
CA ASP A 40 5.90 -27.43 -11.37
C ASP A 40 5.34 -26.35 -12.31
N TYR A 41 6.00 -26.19 -13.45
CA TYR A 41 5.52 -25.34 -14.56
C TYR A 41 4.18 -25.82 -15.13
N ALA A 42 3.78 -27.07 -14.89
CA ALA A 42 2.54 -27.63 -15.40
C ALA A 42 1.29 -27.10 -14.67
N ALA A 43 1.42 -26.78 -13.38
CA ALA A 43 0.34 -26.22 -12.57
C ALA A 43 0.03 -24.74 -12.88
N PHE A 44 0.95 -24.04 -13.56
CA PHE A 44 0.83 -22.62 -13.92
C PHE A 44 0.39 -22.37 -15.36
N LYS A 45 -0.09 -23.40 -16.06
CA LYS A 45 -0.90 -23.16 -17.27
C LYS A 45 -2.22 -22.53 -16.83
N LEU A 46 -2.27 -21.19 -16.89
CA LEU A 46 -3.52 -20.46 -17.11
C LEU A 46 -4.33 -21.25 -18.15
N ALA A 47 -5.58 -21.56 -17.83
CA ALA A 47 -6.48 -22.22 -18.76
C ALA A 47 -6.55 -21.37 -20.04
N ALA A 48 -5.77 -21.75 -21.05
CA ALA A 48 -5.95 -21.28 -22.41
C ALA A 48 -7.36 -21.70 -22.80
N ASN A 49 -8.28 -20.73 -22.86
CA ASN A 49 -9.61 -20.90 -23.42
C ASN A 49 -9.52 -21.00 -24.95
N ASP A 50 -8.61 -21.84 -25.45
CA ASP A 50 -8.58 -22.27 -26.84
C ASP A 50 -9.66 -23.33 -26.99
N MET A 51 -10.92 -22.89 -26.91
CA MET A 51 -12.01 -23.67 -27.49
C MET A 51 -11.87 -23.54 -29.01
N GLU A 52 -11.07 -24.42 -29.61
CA GLU A 52 -11.39 -24.90 -30.95
C GLU A 52 -12.85 -25.34 -30.91
N ALA A 53 -13.73 -24.54 -31.51
CA ALA A 53 -15.14 -24.86 -31.60
C ALA A 53 -15.27 -26.17 -32.39
N PRO A 54 -15.74 -27.28 -31.77
CA PRO A 54 -16.11 -28.43 -32.58
C PRO A 54 -17.27 -27.97 -33.46
N ALA A 55 -17.15 -28.15 -34.77
CA ALA A 55 -18.18 -27.81 -35.75
C ALA A 55 -19.52 -28.48 -35.35
N GLY A 56 -20.36 -27.71 -34.65
CA GLY A 56 -21.61 -28.17 -34.07
C GLY A 56 -22.71 -28.23 -35.13
N LYS A 57 -23.42 -29.35 -35.19
CA LYS A 57 -24.62 -29.55 -36.00
C LYS A 57 -25.62 -28.39 -35.76
N PRO A 58 -26.27 -27.86 -36.82
CA PRO A 58 -27.27 -26.81 -36.65
C PRO A 58 -28.47 -27.37 -35.89
N GLY A 59 -28.80 -26.78 -34.74
CA GLY A 59 -30.06 -27.04 -34.02
C GLY A 59 -29.97 -27.30 -32.53
N SER A 60 -28.79 -27.38 -31.91
CA SER A 60 -28.69 -27.49 -30.45
C SER A 60 -28.48 -26.11 -29.84
N ALA A 61 -29.54 -25.47 -29.33
CA ALA A 61 -29.38 -24.31 -28.47
C ALA A 61 -28.59 -24.77 -27.23
N ALA A 62 -27.37 -24.25 -27.08
CA ALA A 62 -26.56 -24.52 -25.90
C ALA A 62 -27.34 -24.08 -24.65
N PRO A 63 -27.37 -24.89 -23.58
CA PRO A 63 -28.00 -24.49 -22.33
C PRO A 63 -27.36 -23.19 -21.85
N GLU A 64 -28.18 -22.22 -21.48
CA GLU A 64 -27.73 -20.94 -20.93
C GLU A 64 -26.94 -21.21 -19.65
N VAL A 65 -25.60 -21.16 -19.76
CA VAL A 65 -24.72 -21.25 -18.61
C VAL A 65 -24.97 -19.99 -17.78
N LYS A 66 -25.69 -20.14 -16.67
CA LYS A 66 -25.82 -19.08 -15.67
C LYS A 66 -24.41 -18.63 -15.32
N LYS A 67 -24.04 -17.41 -15.72
CA LYS A 67 -22.79 -16.78 -15.30
C LYS A 67 -22.81 -16.74 -13.77
N SER A 68 -22.09 -17.64 -13.12
CA SER A 68 -21.87 -17.54 -11.69
C SER A 68 -21.32 -16.15 -11.40
N GLN A 69 -21.93 -15.42 -10.48
CA GLN A 69 -21.39 -14.12 -10.06
C GLN A 69 -19.95 -14.34 -9.61
N PHE A 70 -19.03 -13.55 -10.16
CA PHE A 70 -17.64 -13.59 -9.75
C PHE A 70 -17.55 -13.20 -8.28
N GLU A 71 -17.14 -14.13 -7.42
CA GLU A 71 -16.79 -13.81 -6.05
C GLU A 71 -15.28 -13.56 -5.98
N PRO A 72 -14.84 -12.33 -5.67
CA PRO A 72 -13.42 -12.05 -5.56
C PRO A 72 -12.82 -12.85 -4.39
N ALA A 73 -11.67 -13.47 -4.62
CA ALA A 73 -10.93 -14.16 -3.56
C ALA A 73 -10.64 -13.18 -2.42
N THR A 74 -10.86 -13.60 -1.17
CA THR A 74 -10.60 -12.75 0.00
C THR A 74 -9.11 -12.46 0.19
N PHE A 75 -8.24 -13.39 -0.22
CA PHE A 75 -6.79 -13.24 -0.28
C PHE A 75 -6.32 -13.20 -1.72
N SER A 76 -5.88 -12.02 -2.17
CA SER A 76 -5.29 -11.78 -3.48
C SER A 76 -4.28 -10.63 -3.37
N GLY A 77 -3.37 -10.51 -4.33
CA GLY A 77 -2.44 -9.37 -4.40
C GLY A 77 -3.17 -8.03 -4.46
N SER A 78 -4.26 -7.96 -5.22
CA SER A 78 -5.09 -6.77 -5.33
C SER A 78 -5.76 -6.38 -4.00
N ASN A 79 -6.27 -7.36 -3.23
CA ASN A 79 -6.80 -7.08 -1.90
C ASN A 79 -5.72 -6.66 -0.91
N ALA A 80 -4.52 -7.25 -0.99
CA ALA A 80 -3.40 -6.85 -0.16
C ALA A 80 -3.01 -5.39 -0.42
N HIS A 81 -2.83 -5.02 -1.70
CA HIS A 81 -2.60 -3.63 -2.11
C HIS A 81 -3.70 -2.69 -1.59
N LYS A 82 -4.97 -3.09 -1.75
CA LYS A 82 -6.11 -2.31 -1.28
C LYS A 82 -6.07 -2.04 0.23
N TYR A 83 -5.89 -3.08 1.04
CA TYR A 83 -5.87 -2.95 2.50
C TYR A 83 -4.65 -2.18 3.00
N LEU A 84 -3.48 -2.38 2.38
CA LEU A 84 -2.26 -1.62 2.70
C LEU A 84 -2.44 -0.13 2.36
N GLY A 85 -3.07 0.19 1.23
CA GLY A 85 -3.38 1.57 0.85
C GLY A 85 -4.30 2.27 1.86
N LEU A 86 -5.39 1.60 2.26
CA LEU A 86 -6.29 2.12 3.29
C LEU A 86 -5.60 2.26 4.66
N ALA A 87 -4.78 1.27 5.05
CA ALA A 87 -4.00 1.32 6.28
C ALA A 87 -2.99 2.48 6.26
N THR A 88 -2.39 2.78 5.11
CA THR A 88 -1.50 3.93 4.93
C THR A 88 -2.25 5.25 5.16
N LEU A 89 -3.43 5.43 4.55
CA LEU A 89 -4.23 6.64 4.76
C LEU A 89 -4.66 6.81 6.22
N ALA A 90 -5.04 5.72 6.90
CA ALA A 90 -5.31 5.75 8.34
C ALA A 90 -4.04 6.11 9.14
N GLY A 91 -2.88 5.55 8.77
CA GLY A 91 -1.59 5.85 9.38
C GLY A 91 -1.19 7.32 9.26
N VAL A 92 -1.47 7.96 8.12
CA VAL A 92 -1.29 9.41 7.94
C VAL A 92 -2.10 10.19 8.97
N VAL A 93 -3.40 9.88 9.12
CA VAL A 93 -4.27 10.58 10.07
C VAL A 93 -3.75 10.41 11.49
N LEU A 94 -3.40 9.18 11.89
CA LEU A 94 -2.85 8.89 13.21
C LEU A 94 -1.51 9.61 13.44
N THR A 95 -0.64 9.66 12.44
CA THR A 95 0.64 10.38 12.51
C THR A 95 0.42 11.87 12.74
N GLY A 96 -0.53 12.47 12.02
CA GLY A 96 -0.92 13.87 12.20
C GLY A 96 -1.51 14.16 13.57
N MET A 97 -2.40 13.30 14.06
CA MET A 97 -3.00 13.43 15.40
C MET A 97 -1.98 13.24 16.54
N ALA A 98 -0.90 12.50 16.29
CA ALA A 98 0.16 12.32 17.27
C ALA A 98 1.23 13.42 17.20
N ALA A 99 1.10 14.41 16.30
CA ALA A 99 2.02 15.53 16.22
C ALA A 99 2.03 16.30 17.56
N PRO A 100 3.20 16.67 18.09
CA PRO A 100 3.28 17.47 19.30
C PRO A 100 2.72 18.87 19.02
N ASP A 101 2.02 19.43 20.00
CA ASP A 101 1.53 20.81 19.96
C ASP A 101 2.74 21.77 19.90
N ASP A 102 2.82 22.58 18.85
CA ASP A 102 3.89 23.56 18.61
C ASP A 102 3.50 24.99 19.03
N ASN A 103 2.52 25.10 19.94
CA ASN A 103 1.97 26.36 20.47
C ASN A 103 2.99 27.22 21.27
N GLU A 104 4.23 26.76 21.43
CA GLU A 104 5.24 27.40 22.29
C GLU A 104 5.82 28.71 21.72
N CYS A 105 5.47 29.07 20.48
CA CYS A 105 6.02 30.24 19.79
C CYS A 105 4.98 31.29 19.36
N GLU A 106 3.68 31.09 19.63
CA GLU A 106 2.65 32.08 19.26
C GLU A 106 2.63 33.31 20.19
N THR A 107 3.19 33.20 21.41
CA THR A 107 3.21 34.30 22.39
C THR A 107 4.56 34.46 23.10
N ALA A 108 5.54 35.09 22.43
CA ALA A 108 6.79 35.67 22.96
C ALA A 108 7.80 34.75 23.73
N PRO A 109 9.04 35.23 23.87
CA PRO A 109 10.16 34.77 23.04
C PRO A 109 10.35 33.25 23.10
N CYS A 110 10.42 32.61 21.92
CA CYS A 110 10.64 31.17 21.82
C CYS A 110 11.86 30.75 22.66
N PRO A 111 11.74 29.73 23.53
CA PRO A 111 12.91 29.15 24.17
C PRO A 111 13.92 28.69 23.10
N PRO A 112 15.22 28.66 23.43
CA PRO A 112 16.24 28.19 22.50
C PRO A 112 15.87 26.78 22.00
N PRO A 113 16.00 26.51 20.69
CA PRO A 113 15.49 25.30 20.06
C PRO A 113 16.01 24.07 20.80
N GLN A 114 15.10 23.38 21.49
CA GLN A 114 15.41 22.09 22.10
C GLN A 114 15.45 21.03 20.99
N PRO A 115 16.31 20.01 21.12
CA PRO A 115 16.30 18.89 20.19
C PRO A 115 14.91 18.25 20.15
N ARG A 116 14.31 18.12 18.96
CA ARG A 116 13.03 17.44 18.81
C ARG A 116 13.17 15.95 19.16
N ASP A 117 12.10 15.38 19.73
CA ASP A 117 12.01 13.94 19.91
C ASP A 117 11.80 13.25 18.55
N THR A 118 12.85 12.63 18.03
CA THR A 118 12.85 11.88 16.77
C THR A 118 12.46 10.40 16.95
N ASN A 119 12.12 9.98 18.17
CA ASN A 119 11.72 8.60 18.51
C ASN A 119 10.39 8.50 19.26
N GLY A 120 9.71 9.63 19.48
CA GLY A 120 8.37 9.69 20.06
C GLY A 120 7.28 9.07 19.18
N THR A 121 6.04 9.08 19.68
CA THR A 121 4.88 8.46 19.02
C THR A 121 4.67 8.96 17.59
N HIS A 122 4.75 10.28 17.36
CA HIS A 122 4.68 10.88 16.02
C HIS A 122 5.72 10.27 15.06
N ALA A 123 6.99 10.21 15.49
CA ALA A 123 8.08 9.72 14.65
C ALA A 123 7.95 8.22 14.34
N LYS A 124 7.53 7.42 15.33
CA LYS A 124 7.26 5.98 15.15
C LYS A 124 6.10 5.73 14.18
N LEU A 125 4.98 6.45 14.35
CA LEU A 125 3.84 6.36 13.44
C LEU A 125 4.20 6.82 12.02
N ALA A 126 5.01 7.88 11.89
CA ALA A 126 5.46 8.36 10.58
C ALA A 126 6.30 7.31 9.85
N ARG A 127 7.28 6.68 10.53
CA ARG A 127 8.10 5.60 9.97
C ARG A 127 7.25 4.39 9.59
N ALA A 128 6.33 3.97 10.46
CA ALA A 128 5.43 2.87 10.18
C ALA A 128 4.51 3.17 8.98
N THR A 129 4.00 4.39 8.88
CA THR A 129 3.17 4.84 7.75
C THR A 129 3.94 4.81 6.44
N VAL A 130 5.20 5.26 6.43
CA VAL A 130 6.06 5.15 5.24
C VAL A 130 6.33 3.69 4.87
N ALA A 131 6.53 2.80 5.84
CA ALA A 131 6.68 1.38 5.58
C ALA A 131 5.41 0.76 4.97
N LEU A 132 4.22 1.13 5.47
CA LEU A 132 2.94 0.74 4.88
C LEU A 132 2.76 1.29 3.46
N ALA A 133 3.15 2.55 3.22
CA ALA A 133 3.10 3.16 1.90
C ALA A 133 4.02 2.42 0.91
N ALA A 134 5.25 2.08 1.33
CA ALA A 134 6.18 1.31 0.52
C ALA A 134 5.64 -0.09 0.20
N ALA A 135 5.06 -0.78 1.18
CA ALA A 135 4.41 -2.07 0.97
C ALA A 135 3.19 -1.96 0.04
N THR A 136 2.41 -0.87 0.13
CA THR A 136 1.28 -0.58 -0.77
C THR A 136 1.76 -0.45 -2.22
N VAL A 137 2.80 0.35 -2.46
CA VAL A 137 3.37 0.54 -3.79
C VAL A 137 3.95 -0.78 -4.33
N ALA A 138 4.71 -1.52 -3.50
CA ALA A 138 5.29 -2.79 -3.92
C ALA A 138 4.23 -3.85 -4.27
N THR A 139 3.18 -3.98 -3.45
CA THR A 139 2.08 -4.91 -3.72
C THR A 139 1.25 -4.48 -4.93
N GLY A 140 1.06 -3.18 -5.14
CA GLY A 140 0.43 -2.63 -6.34
C GLY A 140 1.24 -2.98 -7.59
N LEU A 141 2.55 -2.72 -7.55
CA LEU A 141 3.46 -3.03 -8.65
C LEU A 141 3.44 -4.50 -9.04
N VAL A 142 3.37 -5.41 -8.07
CA VAL A 142 3.33 -6.86 -8.32
C VAL A 142 1.96 -7.32 -8.81
N ALA A 143 0.88 -6.79 -8.22
CA ALA A 143 -0.48 -7.26 -8.51
C ALA A 143 -1.08 -6.65 -9.79
N HIS A 144 -0.56 -5.49 -10.21
CA HIS A 144 -1.10 -4.65 -11.29
C HIS A 144 -0.01 -4.27 -12.30
N TRP A 145 1.07 -5.06 -12.40
CA TRP A 145 2.19 -4.77 -13.32
C TRP A 145 1.72 -4.61 -14.77
N ASP A 146 0.77 -5.43 -15.19
CA ASP A 146 0.26 -5.48 -16.56
C ASP A 146 -0.84 -4.42 -16.82
N ASP A 147 -1.20 -3.60 -15.83
CA ASP A 147 -2.27 -2.61 -15.97
C ASP A 147 -1.74 -1.24 -16.46
N PHE A 148 -0.47 -0.90 -16.20
CA PHE A 148 0.10 0.42 -16.56
C PHE A 148 1.10 0.30 -17.72
N HIS A 149 0.86 1.05 -18.79
CA HIS A 149 1.74 1.10 -19.96
C HIS A 149 2.11 2.54 -20.32
N PHE A 150 3.42 2.81 -20.47
CA PHE A 150 3.90 4.17 -20.78
C PHE A 150 3.33 4.75 -22.10
N GLU A 151 2.91 3.90 -23.03
CA GLU A 151 2.32 4.29 -24.31
C GLU A 151 0.91 4.89 -24.18
N ASP A 152 0.19 4.57 -23.11
CA ASP A 152 -1.15 5.13 -22.82
C ASP A 152 -1.10 6.56 -22.26
N GLY A 153 0.11 7.04 -21.94
CA GLY A 153 0.37 8.41 -21.50
C GLY A 153 0.01 8.68 -20.04
N ILE A 154 0.42 9.86 -19.55
CA ILE A 154 0.31 10.21 -18.11
C ILE A 154 -1.11 10.52 -17.63
N THR A 155 -2.07 10.66 -18.56
CA THR A 155 -3.48 10.91 -18.24
C THR A 155 -4.29 9.63 -18.09
N ASP A 156 -3.72 8.49 -18.47
CA ASP A 156 -4.32 7.19 -18.20
C ASP A 156 -4.47 7.00 -16.67
N PRO A 157 -5.65 6.57 -16.18
CA PRO A 157 -5.89 6.43 -14.75
C PRO A 157 -4.93 5.47 -14.03
N ASP A 158 -4.49 4.39 -14.67
CA ASP A 158 -3.62 3.39 -14.06
C ASP A 158 -2.17 3.89 -14.00
N ASN A 159 -1.69 4.53 -15.08
CA ASN A 159 -0.42 5.26 -15.08
C ASN A 159 -0.41 6.37 -14.02
N LEU A 160 -1.48 7.15 -13.92
CA LEU A 160 -1.59 8.24 -12.95
C LEU A 160 -1.68 7.72 -11.53
N HIS A 161 -2.34 6.58 -11.29
CA HIS A 161 -2.39 5.92 -9.99
C HIS A 161 -1.00 5.47 -9.55
N ALA A 162 -0.28 4.76 -10.43
CA ALA A 162 1.07 4.29 -10.16
C ALA A 162 2.02 5.47 -9.87
N LEU A 163 1.93 6.54 -10.68
CA LEU A 163 2.76 7.73 -10.53
C LEU A 163 2.46 8.48 -9.23
N LEU A 164 1.20 8.81 -8.96
CA LEU A 164 0.81 9.56 -7.76
C LEU A 164 1.01 8.74 -6.49
N GLY A 165 0.71 7.44 -6.50
CA GLY A 165 0.94 6.56 -5.37
C GLY A 165 2.42 6.46 -5.02
N THR A 166 3.28 6.27 -6.02
CA THR A 166 4.74 6.21 -5.84
C THR A 166 5.32 7.55 -5.42
N ALA A 167 4.96 8.64 -6.09
CA ALA A 167 5.42 9.98 -5.74
C ALA A 167 4.96 10.39 -4.34
N GLY A 168 3.73 10.03 -3.97
CA GLY A 168 3.18 10.27 -2.63
C GLY A 168 3.98 9.54 -1.55
N MET A 169 4.25 8.25 -1.75
CA MET A 169 5.11 7.45 -0.87
C MET A 169 6.51 8.06 -0.72
N LEU A 170 7.17 8.39 -1.84
CA LEU A 170 8.52 8.98 -1.82
C LEU A 170 8.54 10.34 -1.13
N THR A 171 7.51 11.17 -1.31
CA THR A 171 7.40 12.48 -0.67
C THR A 171 7.22 12.33 0.85
N MET A 172 6.43 11.35 1.30
CA MET A 172 6.31 11.05 2.74
C MET A 172 7.61 10.48 3.31
N ALA A 173 8.30 9.58 2.59
CA ALA A 173 9.60 9.07 3.00
C ALA A 173 10.64 10.19 3.14
N TYR A 174 10.65 11.13 2.19
CA TYR A 174 11.48 12.32 2.23
C TYR A 174 11.12 13.24 3.41
N ALA A 175 9.83 13.39 3.73
CA ALA A 175 9.40 14.13 4.92
C ALA A 175 9.95 13.51 6.22
N VAL A 176 9.88 12.18 6.35
CA VAL A 176 10.42 11.45 7.51
C VAL A 176 11.93 11.56 7.59
N SER A 177 12.64 11.43 6.47
CA SER A 177 14.10 11.59 6.41
C SER A 177 14.51 13.01 6.83
N LYS A 178 13.82 14.04 6.31
CA LYS A 178 14.06 15.42 6.72
C LYS A 178 13.77 15.64 8.21
N ALA A 179 12.76 14.97 8.75
CA ALA A 179 12.39 15.07 10.16
C ALA A 179 13.34 14.31 11.10
N ALA A 180 14.31 13.56 10.58
CA ALA A 180 15.29 12.85 11.39
C ALA A 180 16.38 13.76 11.98
N ASP A 181 16.55 14.98 11.44
CA ASP A 181 17.42 15.99 12.04
C ASP A 181 16.71 16.63 13.25
N PRO A 182 17.22 16.44 14.49
CA PRO A 182 16.60 16.97 15.69
C PRO A 182 16.70 18.51 15.81
N TYR A 183 17.52 19.17 14.98
CA TYR A 183 17.76 20.62 15.01
C TYR A 183 17.20 21.35 13.78
N ASN A 184 16.98 20.68 12.65
CA ASN A 184 16.52 21.32 11.42
C ASN A 184 15.51 20.47 10.61
N SER A 185 14.25 20.55 11.03
CA SER A 185 13.14 19.76 10.46
C SER A 185 12.12 20.63 9.68
N ASN A 186 12.46 21.87 9.34
CA ASN A 186 11.50 22.83 8.81
C ASN A 186 10.77 22.34 7.54
N GLY A 187 9.44 22.39 7.55
CA GLY A 187 8.61 22.04 6.41
C GLY A 187 8.53 20.54 6.09
N HIS A 188 8.78 19.65 7.07
CA HIS A 188 8.49 18.21 6.95
C HIS A 188 6.98 17.95 6.91
N ALA A 189 6.19 18.65 7.74
CA ALA A 189 4.74 18.50 7.79
C ALA A 189 4.08 18.77 6.42
N GLY A 190 4.45 19.86 5.76
CA GLY A 190 3.94 20.17 4.41
C GLY A 190 4.29 19.11 3.36
N LYS A 191 5.45 18.47 3.47
CA LYS A 191 5.84 17.35 2.58
C LYS A 191 5.05 16.09 2.88
N ALA A 192 4.88 15.76 4.16
CA ALA A 192 4.06 14.63 4.57
C ALA A 192 2.61 14.80 4.10
N ILE A 193 2.03 15.99 4.26
CA ILE A 193 0.68 16.32 3.79
C ILE A 193 0.59 16.22 2.25
N ALA A 194 1.56 16.79 1.53
CA ALA A 194 1.59 16.69 0.06
C ALA A 194 1.67 15.23 -0.41
N GLY A 195 2.54 14.42 0.21
CA GLY A 195 2.67 13.00 -0.12
C GLY A 195 1.39 12.21 0.20
N ALA A 196 0.77 12.47 1.34
CA ALA A 196 -0.51 11.88 1.70
C ALA A 196 -1.64 12.26 0.74
N ALA A 197 -1.69 13.54 0.32
CA ALA A 197 -2.67 14.02 -0.64
C ALA A 197 -2.50 13.32 -2.01
N MET A 198 -1.27 13.15 -2.48
CA MET A 198 -1.00 12.39 -3.71
C MET A 198 -1.50 10.95 -3.61
N MET A 199 -1.23 10.26 -2.49
CA MET A 199 -1.74 8.89 -2.29
C MET A 199 -3.28 8.83 -2.20
N ALA A 200 -3.92 9.81 -1.54
CA ALA A 200 -5.37 9.88 -1.47
C ALA A 200 -6.00 10.12 -2.85
N VAL A 201 -5.40 10.97 -3.69
CA VAL A 201 -5.82 11.17 -5.08
C VAL A 201 -5.61 9.91 -5.90
N ALA A 202 -4.46 9.23 -5.76
CA ALA A 202 -4.19 7.95 -6.43
C ALA A 202 -5.30 6.93 -6.13
N VAL A 203 -5.69 6.79 -4.86
CA VAL A 203 -6.82 5.92 -4.48
C VAL A 203 -8.12 6.36 -5.14
N LYS A 204 -8.43 7.66 -5.16
CA LYS A 204 -9.70 8.18 -5.69
C LYS A 204 -9.86 7.97 -7.20
N ILE A 205 -8.79 7.98 -7.98
CA ILE A 205 -8.89 7.87 -9.44
C ILE A 205 -9.20 6.46 -9.93
N THR A 206 -8.83 5.42 -9.17
CA THR A 206 -9.10 4.02 -9.54
C THR A 206 -10.19 3.36 -8.68
N TRP A 207 -10.56 3.93 -7.51
CA TRP A 207 -11.57 3.38 -6.59
C TRP A 207 -12.81 4.27 -6.37
#